data_AF-A0A1V6QWU0-F1
#
_entry.id   AF-A0A1V6QWU0-F1
#
_cell.length_a   1.000
_cell.length_b   1.000
_cell.length_c   1.000
_cell.angle_alpha   90.00
_cell.angle_beta   90.00
_cell.angle_gamma   90.00
#
_symmetry.space_group_name_H-M   'P 1'
#
loop_
_entity.id
_entity.type
_entity.pdbx_description
1 polymer ?
#
loop_
_entity_poly.entity_id
_entity_poly.type
_entity_poly.pdbx_seq_one_letter_code
_entity_poly.pdbx_strand_id
1 'polypeptide(L)'
;MDPLSIAAAAATIGASCFKLANTIYEYVEEVKDVDQAISLFGKDLKTLSQALQNVNTALKDNAVALTATLGNDIKLLDSLEACIQDCGETVERIEKILEETQTHGRVGNVIRRPATHWKLKDKKQELGLLRGRVISFHTAMNMSLQMIHICIILHVQIN
;
A
#
# COMPACT_ATOMS: atom_id res chain seq x y z
N MET A 1 -1.69 12.69 14.23
CA MET A 1 -1.00 13.43 13.16
C MET A 1 -1.92 14.46 12.51
N ASP A 2 -1.37 15.52 11.89
CA ASP A 2 -2.16 16.45 11.06
C ASP A 2 -2.42 15.87 9.65
N PRO A 3 -3.41 16.40 8.90
CA PRO A 3 -3.77 15.87 7.57
C PRO A 3 -2.61 15.76 6.59
N LEU A 4 -1.65 16.71 6.60
CA LEU A 4 -0.51 16.69 5.67
C LEU A 4 0.49 15.61 6.05
N SER A 5 0.74 15.41 7.34
CA SER A 5 1.57 14.31 7.83
C SER A 5 0.97 12.96 7.42
N ILE A 6 -0.35 12.78 7.56
CA ILE A 6 -1.04 11.55 7.16
C ILE A 6 -0.94 11.35 5.63
N ALA A 7 -1.12 12.43 4.86
CA ALA A 7 -0.98 12.40 3.41
C ALA A 7 0.43 11.96 2.95
N ALA A 8 1.47 12.47 3.62
CA ALA A 8 2.85 12.11 3.33
C ALA A 8 3.15 10.62 3.63
N ALA A 9 2.63 10.11 4.75
CA ALA A 9 2.73 8.69 5.09
C ALA A 9 2.02 7.81 4.05
N ALA A 10 0.78 8.16 3.67
CA ALA A 10 0.03 7.46 2.64
C ALA A 10 0.76 7.46 1.29
N ALA A 11 1.35 8.59 0.88
CA ALA A 11 2.11 8.68 -0.36
C ALA A 11 3.34 7.76 -0.36
N THR A 12 4.07 7.73 0.76
CA THR A 12 5.26 6.89 0.93
C THR A 12 4.91 5.41 0.84
N ILE A 13 3.89 4.97 1.58
CA ILE A 13 3.43 3.58 1.56
C ILE A 13 2.86 3.23 0.18
N GLY A 14 2.13 4.15 -0.46
CA GLY A 14 1.60 3.96 -1.80
C GLY A 14 2.71 3.74 -2.83
N ALA A 15 3.83 4.46 -2.73
CA ALA A 15 5.00 4.24 -3.57
C ALA A 15 5.64 2.87 -3.32
N SER A 16 5.76 2.44 -2.07
CA SER A 16 6.25 1.09 -1.72
C SER A 16 5.34 0.00 -2.29
N CYS A 17 4.02 0.12 -2.14
CA CYS A 17 3.06 -0.82 -2.76
C CYS A 17 3.25 -0.92 -4.27
N PHE A 18 3.47 0.21 -4.96
CA PHE A 18 3.69 0.22 -6.40
C PHE A 18 4.99 -0.48 -6.79
N LYS A 19 6.09 -0.22 -6.07
CA LYS A 19 7.37 -0.89 -6.26
C LYS A 19 7.22 -2.41 -6.09
N LEU A 20 6.60 -2.86 -5.01
CA LEU A 20 6.39 -4.29 -4.73
C LEU A 20 5.49 -4.95 -5.78
N ALA A 21 4.45 -4.26 -6.26
CA ALA A 21 3.61 -4.77 -7.35
C ALA A 21 4.44 -5.01 -8.62
N ASN A 22 5.31 -4.08 -9.00
CA ASN A 22 6.19 -4.26 -10.16
C ASN A 22 7.18 -5.41 -9.96
N THR A 23 7.77 -5.53 -8.77
CA THR A 23 8.64 -6.67 -8.42
C THR A 23 7.92 -8.01 -8.55
N ILE A 24 6.65 -8.10 -8.14
CA ILE A 24 5.84 -9.31 -8.33
C ILE A 24 5.53 -9.56 -9.82
N TYR A 25 5.27 -8.52 -10.61
CA TYR A 25 5.02 -8.69 -12.05
C TYR A 25 6.28 -9.15 -12.80
N GLU A 26 7.45 -8.61 -12.46
CA GLU A 26 8.74 -9.09 -12.97
C GLU A 26 8.93 -10.58 -12.65
N TYR A 27 8.62 -11.00 -11.41
CA TYR A 27 8.63 -12.42 -11.04
C TYR A 27 7.66 -13.27 -11.89
N VAL A 28 6.44 -12.78 -12.11
CA VAL A 28 5.43 -13.47 -12.93
C VAL A 28 5.88 -13.64 -14.37
N GLU A 29 6.58 -12.66 -14.93
CA GLU A 29 7.14 -12.73 -16.29
C GLU A 29 8.33 -13.70 -16.39
N GLU A 30 9.16 -13.80 -15.35
CA GLU A 30 10.35 -14.66 -15.33
C GLU A 30 10.03 -16.16 -15.16
N VAL A 31 8.89 -16.51 -14.54
CA VAL A 31 8.56 -17.88 -14.16
C VAL A 31 7.41 -18.46 -14.99
N LYS A 32 7.68 -19.57 -15.68
CA LYS A 32 6.74 -20.24 -16.62
C LYS A 32 5.44 -20.77 -16.01
N ASP A 33 5.34 -20.90 -14.69
CA ASP A 33 4.18 -21.46 -13.98
C ASP A 33 4.00 -20.77 -12.62
N VAL A 34 3.62 -19.49 -12.65
CA VAL A 34 3.32 -18.73 -11.44
C VAL A 34 1.90 -18.99 -10.97
N ASP A 35 1.78 -19.28 -9.68
CA ASP A 35 0.48 -19.40 -9.00
C ASP A 35 -0.35 -18.13 -9.24
N GLN A 36 -1.58 -18.29 -9.73
CA GLN A 36 -2.51 -17.19 -9.98
C GLN A 36 -2.69 -16.29 -8.75
N ALA A 37 -2.59 -16.85 -7.54
CA ALA A 37 -2.66 -16.07 -6.30
C ALA A 37 -1.56 -15.01 -6.18
N ILE A 38 -0.36 -15.28 -6.73
CA ILE A 38 0.78 -14.36 -6.73
C ILE A 38 0.57 -13.25 -7.75
N SER A 39 0.12 -13.60 -8.97
CA SER A 39 -0.22 -12.60 -9.99
C SER A 39 -1.31 -11.64 -9.50
N LEU A 40 -2.36 -12.18 -8.89
CA LEU A 40 -3.42 -11.36 -8.29
C LEU A 40 -2.92 -10.52 -7.11
N PHE A 41 -1.90 -10.98 -6.38
CA PHE A 41 -1.35 -10.20 -5.29
C PHE A 41 -0.66 -8.91 -5.77
N GLY A 42 0.06 -8.96 -6.90
CA GLY A 42 0.60 -7.76 -7.55
C GLY A 42 -0.50 -6.75 -7.94
N LYS A 43 -1.65 -7.26 -8.41
CA LYS A 43 -2.82 -6.42 -8.70
C LYS A 43 -3.40 -5.77 -7.44
N ASP A 44 -3.51 -6.52 -6.35
CA ASP A 44 -4.05 -6.03 -5.09
C ASP A 44 -3.15 -4.93 -4.50
N LEU A 45 -1.81 -5.08 -4.57
CA LEU A 45 -0.84 -4.06 -4.18
C LEU A 45 -0.95 -2.78 -5.02
N LYS A 46 -1.10 -2.91 -6.35
CA LYS A 46 -1.31 -1.76 -7.24
C LYS A 46 -2.61 -1.03 -6.92
N THR A 47 -3.65 -1.77 -6.56
CA THR A 47 -4.97 -1.22 -6.20
C THR A 47 -4.91 -0.50 -4.84
N LEU A 48 -4.18 -1.05 -3.86
CA LEU A 48 -3.89 -0.39 -2.60
C LEU A 48 -3.06 0.88 -2.80
N SER A 49 -2.04 0.84 -3.66
CA SER A 49 -1.23 2.01 -4.03
C SER A 49 -2.10 3.16 -4.54
N GLN A 50 -3.05 2.87 -5.44
CA GLN A 50 -3.98 3.88 -5.94
C GLN A 50 -4.88 4.46 -4.83
N ALA A 51 -5.40 3.62 -3.94
CA ALA A 51 -6.23 4.09 -2.82
C ALA A 51 -5.44 5.02 -1.88
N LEU A 52 -4.19 4.67 -1.57
CA LEU A 52 -3.30 5.52 -0.77
C LEU A 52 -2.96 6.83 -1.46
N GLN A 53 -2.80 6.84 -2.79
CA GLN A 53 -2.63 8.08 -3.55
C GLN A 53 -3.89 8.95 -3.51
N ASN A 54 -5.07 8.35 -3.62
CA ASN A 54 -6.33 9.10 -3.51
C ASN A 54 -6.49 9.72 -2.11
N VAL A 55 -6.12 9.00 -1.04
CA VAL A 55 -6.10 9.53 0.33
C VAL A 55 -5.10 10.69 0.44
N ASN A 56 -3.88 10.55 -0.07
CA ASN A 56 -2.87 11.61 -0.09
C ASN A 56 -3.39 12.87 -0.80
N THR A 57 -3.98 12.73 -1.99
CA THR A 57 -4.57 13.85 -2.74
C THR A 57 -5.71 14.50 -1.95
N ALA A 58 -6.67 13.72 -1.46
CA ALA A 58 -7.82 14.25 -0.74
C ALA A 58 -7.42 15.00 0.54
N LEU A 59 -6.44 14.48 1.30
CA LEU A 59 -5.95 15.14 2.50
C LEU A 59 -5.18 16.43 2.18
N LYS A 60 -4.40 16.47 1.10
CA LYS A 60 -3.67 17.68 0.68
C LYS A 60 -4.61 18.77 0.19
N ASP A 61 -5.53 18.42 -0.71
CA ASP A 61 -6.46 19.37 -1.33
C ASP A 61 -7.39 20.01 -0.29
N ASN A 62 -7.66 19.28 0.80
CA ASN A 62 -8.60 19.70 1.83
C ASN A 62 -7.94 19.97 3.18
N ALA A 63 -6.62 20.08 3.26
CA ALA A 63 -5.90 20.16 4.54
C ALA A 63 -6.44 21.29 5.44
N VAL A 64 -6.61 22.49 4.88
CA VAL A 64 -7.11 23.67 5.61
C VAL A 64 -8.55 23.45 6.09
N ALA A 65 -9.42 22.96 5.21
CA ALA A 65 -10.82 22.68 5.53
C ALA A 65 -10.94 21.57 6.58
N LEU A 66 -10.15 20.50 6.47
CA LEU A 66 -10.11 19.40 7.43
C LEU A 66 -9.62 19.87 8.80
N THR A 67 -8.55 20.68 8.87
CA THR A 67 -8.10 21.25 10.14
C THR A 67 -9.15 22.17 10.76
N ALA A 68 -9.86 22.97 9.97
CA ALA A 68 -10.92 23.85 10.45
C ALA A 68 -12.19 23.09 10.88
N THR A 69 -12.54 22.01 10.18
CA THR A 69 -13.78 21.23 10.39
C THR A 69 -13.62 20.19 11.48
N LEU A 70 -12.51 19.44 11.46
CA LEU A 70 -12.25 18.32 12.37
C LEU A 70 -11.51 18.75 13.63
N GLY A 71 -11.28 20.05 13.83
CA GLY A 71 -10.45 20.60 14.92
C GLY A 71 -10.70 19.99 16.31
N ASN A 72 -11.91 19.50 16.59
CA ASN A 72 -12.27 18.76 17.82
C ASN A 72 -12.68 17.28 17.61
N ASP A 73 -12.95 16.83 16.38
CA ASP A 73 -13.36 15.44 16.04
C ASP A 73 -12.17 14.61 15.52
N ILE A 74 -11.16 14.54 16.38
CA ILE A 74 -9.83 13.93 16.15
C ILE A 74 -9.91 12.43 15.77
N LYS A 75 -11.03 11.76 16.10
CA LYS A 75 -11.19 10.30 15.93
C LYS A 75 -11.09 9.81 14.49
N LEU A 76 -11.52 10.59 13.49
CA LEU A 76 -11.45 10.16 12.09
C LEU A 76 -10.00 10.13 11.59
N LEU A 77 -9.24 11.20 11.89
CA LEU A 77 -7.83 11.30 11.49
C LEU A 77 -6.97 10.31 12.29
N ASP A 78 -7.26 10.11 13.58
CA ASP A 78 -6.59 9.08 14.39
C ASP A 78 -6.82 7.67 13.83
N SER A 79 -8.06 7.35 13.45
CA SER A 79 -8.38 6.04 12.89
C SER A 79 -7.70 5.82 11.54
N LEU A 80 -7.64 6.87 10.71
CA LEU A 80 -6.96 6.83 9.42
C LEU A 80 -5.44 6.71 9.59
N GLU A 81 -4.86 7.44 10.52
CA GLU A 81 -3.45 7.36 10.89
C GLU A 81 -3.07 5.95 11.34
N ALA A 82 -3.83 5.37 12.28
CA ALA A 82 -3.60 3.99 12.74
C ALA A 82 -3.70 3.00 11.57
N CYS A 83 -4.70 3.16 10.69
CA CYS A 83 -4.86 2.31 9.52
C CYS A 83 -3.68 2.42 8.54
N ILE A 84 -3.17 3.64 8.31
CA ILE A 84 -2.01 3.88 7.45
C ILE A 84 -0.74 3.28 8.08
N GLN A 85 -0.56 3.41 9.39
CA GLN A 85 0.57 2.82 10.10
C GLN A 85 0.55 1.29 10.00
N ASP A 86 -0.58 0.65 10.31
CA ASP A 86 -0.75 -0.81 10.19
C ASP A 86 -0.54 -1.30 8.75
N CYS A 87 -0.96 -0.50 7.77
CA CYS A 87 -0.71 -0.75 6.36
C CYS A 87 0.78 -0.70 6.05
N GLY A 88 1.49 0.32 6.57
CA GLY A 88 2.94 0.46 6.42
C GLY A 88 3.72 -0.75 6.96
N GLU A 89 3.42 -1.19 8.18
CA GLU A 89 4.04 -2.38 8.78
C GLU A 89 3.80 -3.65 7.97
N THR A 90 2.60 -3.78 7.39
CA THR A 90 2.25 -4.92 6.53
C THR A 90 3.02 -4.87 5.23
N VAL A 91 3.14 -3.70 4.61
CA VAL A 91 3.89 -3.49 3.37
C VAL A 91 5.38 -3.76 3.57
N GLU A 92 5.96 -3.32 4.69
CA GLU A 92 7.35 -3.61 5.05
C GLU A 92 7.58 -5.12 5.23
N ARG A 93 6.62 -5.83 5.84
CA ARG A 93 6.71 -7.29 5.97
C ARG A 93 6.64 -8.00 4.61
N ILE A 94 5.83 -7.49 3.68
CA ILE A 94 5.76 -8.02 2.30
C ILE A 94 7.09 -7.78 1.59
N GLU A 95 7.69 -6.60 1.73
CA GLU A 95 9.01 -6.28 1.17
C GLU A 95 10.07 -7.26 1.67
N LYS A 96 10.15 -7.48 3.00
CA LYS A 96 11.09 -8.46 3.60
C LYS A 96 10.91 -9.87 3.04
N ILE A 97 9.67 -10.35 2.89
CA ILE A 97 9.42 -11.69 2.32
C ILE A 97 9.88 -11.75 0.87
N LEU A 98 9.59 -10.73 0.07
CA LEU A 98 10.02 -10.69 -1.32
C LEU A 98 11.56 -10.67 -1.42
N GLU A 99 12.23 -9.86 -0.60
CA GLU A 99 13.70 -9.83 -0.52
C GLU A 99 14.29 -11.19 -0.09
N GLU A 100 13.74 -11.83 0.94
CA GLU A 100 14.18 -13.17 1.40
C GLU A 100 14.05 -14.24 0.30
N THR A 101 13.04 -14.11 -0.54
CA THR A 101 12.76 -15.08 -1.61
C THR A 101 13.54 -14.80 -2.89
N GLN A 102 14.11 -13.61 -3.04
CA GLN A 102 15.02 -13.25 -4.10
C GLN A 102 16.42 -13.76 -3.76
N THR A 103 16.81 -14.88 -4.35
CA THR A 103 18.22 -15.27 -4.29
C THR A 103 18.99 -14.57 -5.41
N HIS A 104 19.77 -13.54 -5.04
CA HIS A 104 20.75 -12.97 -5.97
C HIS A 104 21.89 -13.98 -6.15
N GLY A 105 21.98 -14.59 -7.32
CA GLY A 105 23.16 -15.36 -7.69
C GLY A 105 24.39 -14.46 -7.62
N ARG A 106 25.34 -14.76 -6.73
CA ARG A 106 26.68 -14.15 -6.76
C ARG A 106 27.35 -14.55 -8.09
N VAL A 107 27.36 -13.65 -9.06
CA VAL A 107 28.15 -13.82 -10.29
C VAL A 107 29.38 -12.93 -10.19
N GLY A 108 30.55 -13.56 -10.05
CA GLY A 108 31.82 -12.89 -10.24
C GLY A 108 31.93 -12.37 -11.68
N ASN A 109 32.28 -11.09 -11.81
CA ASN A 109 32.89 -10.40 -12.96
C ASN A 109 32.42 -10.69 -14.40
N VAL A 110 31.22 -11.22 -14.65
CA VAL A 110 30.68 -11.30 -16.01
C VAL A 110 29.22 -10.87 -16.02
N ILE A 111 28.94 -9.84 -16.82
CA ILE A 111 27.61 -9.28 -17.11
C ILE A 111 26.75 -10.36 -17.77
N ARG A 112 26.07 -11.17 -16.96
CA ARG A 112 24.97 -12.01 -17.39
C ARG A 112 23.88 -11.89 -16.33
N ARG A 113 22.67 -11.51 -16.77
CA ARG A 113 21.49 -11.31 -15.91
C ARG A 113 21.47 -12.40 -14.82
N PRO A 114 21.50 -12.04 -13.53
CA PRO A 114 21.44 -13.04 -12.48
C PRO A 114 20.12 -13.80 -12.69
N ALA A 115 20.20 -15.12 -12.85
CA ALA A 115 19.00 -15.94 -12.78
C ALA A 115 18.51 -15.82 -11.34
N THR A 116 17.57 -14.91 -11.11
CA THR A 116 16.87 -14.73 -9.85
C THR A 116 16.07 -16.00 -9.61
N HIS A 117 16.58 -16.87 -8.73
CA HIS A 117 15.82 -18.04 -8.30
C HIS A 117 14.87 -17.58 -7.21
N TRP A 118 13.59 -17.54 -7.55
CA TRP A 118 12.52 -17.13 -6.67
C TRP A 118 11.93 -18.34 -5.95
N LYS A 119 12.01 -18.36 -4.62
CA LYS A 119 11.39 -19.41 -3.78
C LYS A 119 10.05 -18.96 -3.18
N LEU A 120 9.25 -18.22 -3.94
CA LEU A 120 7.98 -17.66 -3.46
C LEU A 120 6.96 -18.74 -3.06
N LYS A 121 7.06 -19.93 -3.67
CA LYS A 121 6.19 -21.08 -3.37
C LYS A 121 6.25 -21.51 -1.90
N ASP A 122 7.42 -21.40 -1.27
CA ASP A 122 7.62 -21.80 0.14
C ASP A 122 6.98 -20.81 1.12
N LYS A 123 6.67 -19.58 0.67
CA LYS A 123 6.04 -18.52 1.46
C LYS A 123 4.56 -18.31 1.11
N LYS A 124 3.96 -19.20 0.32
CA LYS A 124 2.59 -19.07 -0.20
C LYS A 124 1.53 -18.81 0.88
N GLN A 125 1.60 -19.53 2.01
CA GLN A 125 0.63 -19.38 3.09
C GLN A 125 0.72 -17.99 3.74
N GLU A 126 1.95 -17.52 4.01
CA GLU A 126 2.20 -16.21 4.60
C GLU A 126 1.77 -15.09 3.64
N LEU A 127 2.07 -15.22 2.35
CA LEU A 127 1.61 -14.29 1.32
C LEU A 127 0.08 -14.26 1.20
N GLY A 128 -0.59 -15.39 1.37
CA GLY A 128 -2.05 -15.44 1.40
C GLY A 128 -2.66 -14.62 2.53
N LEU A 129 -2.08 -14.71 3.74
CA LEU A 129 -2.52 -13.91 4.89
C LEU A 129 -2.27 -12.41 4.68
N LEU A 130 -1.09 -12.05 4.15
CA LEU A 130 -0.73 -10.66 3.88
C LEU A 130 -1.59 -10.05 2.76
N ARG A 131 -1.92 -10.85 1.74
CA ARG A 131 -2.87 -10.46 0.69
C ARG A 131 -4.24 -10.13 1.27
N GLY A 132 -4.74 -10.95 2.20
CA GLY A 132 -5.98 -10.67 2.91
C GLY A 132 -5.94 -9.32 3.62
N ARG A 133 -4.83 -9.01 4.31
CA ARG A 133 -4.64 -7.69 4.96
C ARG A 133 -4.62 -6.54 3.94
N VAL A 134 -3.92 -6.70 2.82
CA VAL A 134 -3.87 -5.68 1.73
C VAL A 134 -5.27 -5.35 1.21
N ILE A 135 -6.11 -6.35 0.99
CA ILE A 135 -7.50 -6.16 0.55
C ILE A 135 -8.32 -5.42 1.64
N SER A 136 -8.13 -5.79 2.90
CA SER A 136 -8.78 -5.10 4.02
C SER A 136 -8.37 -3.63 4.11
N PHE A 137 -7.08 -3.32 3.99
CA PHE A 137 -6.60 -1.94 3.97
C PHE A 137 -7.15 -1.16 2.78
N HIS A 138 -7.18 -1.75 1.58
CA HIS A 138 -7.78 -1.09 0.43
C HIS A 138 -9.24 -0.69 0.69
N THR A 139 -10.01 -1.59 1.30
CA THR A 139 -11.40 -1.32 1.68
C THR A 139 -11.48 -0.20 2.72
N ALA A 140 -10.66 -0.26 3.77
CA ALA A 140 -10.62 0.76 4.82
C ALA A 140 -10.26 2.14 4.27
N MET A 141 -9.22 2.25 3.43
CA MET A 141 -8.81 3.52 2.80
C MET A 141 -9.93 4.15 1.96
N ASN A 142 -10.66 3.34 1.18
CA ASN A 142 -11.80 3.83 0.41
C ASN A 142 -12.94 4.31 1.31
N MET A 143 -13.23 3.62 2.41
CA MET A 143 -14.24 4.04 3.38
C MET A 143 -13.84 5.34 4.07
N SER A 144 -12.58 5.47 4.47
CA SER A 144 -12.03 6.71 5.04
C SER A 144 -12.11 7.86 4.04
N LEU A 145 -11.81 7.62 2.76
CA LEU A 145 -11.94 8.62 1.71
C LEU A 145 -13.40 9.10 1.53
N GLN A 146 -14.36 8.17 1.54
CA GLN A 146 -15.77 8.53 1.50
C GLN A 146 -16.19 9.38 2.71
N MET A 147 -15.71 9.04 3.91
CA MET A 147 -15.97 9.84 5.12
C MET A 147 -15.34 11.23 5.04
N ILE A 148 -14.11 11.35 4.55
CA ILE A 148 -13.45 12.65 4.31
C ILE A 148 -14.31 13.51 3.37
N HIS A 149 -14.78 12.95 2.26
CA HIS A 149 -15.66 13.67 1.33
C HIS A 149 -16.96 14.12 1.99
N ILE A 150 -17.59 13.28 2.81
CA ILE A 150 -18.82 13.64 3.54
C ILE A 150 -18.55 14.81 4.50
N CYS A 151 -17.45 14.76 5.28
CA CYS A 151 -17.09 15.85 6.20
C CYS A 151 -16.87 17.18 5.46
N ILE A 152 -16.23 17.15 4.28
CA ILE A 152 -16.02 18.33 3.45
C ILE A 152 -17.35 18.88 2.93
N ILE A 153 -18.23 18.02 2.40
CA ILE A 153 -19.56 18.43 1.90
C ILE A 153 -20.37 19.08 3.02
N LEU A 154 -20.40 18.47 4.21
CA LEU A 154 -21.11 19.02 5.35
C LEU A 154 -20.55 20.39 5.77
N HIS A 155 -19.23 20.57 5.75
CA HIS A 155 -18.62 21.86 6.04
C HIS A 155 -19.05 22.94 5.05
N VAL A 156 -19.05 22.63 3.75
CA VAL A 156 -19.48 23.56 2.68
C VAL A 156 -20.97 23.89 2.74
N GLN A 157 -21.81 23.04 3.33
CA GLN A 157 -23.24 23.31 3.48
C GLN A 157 -23.60 24.12 4.73
N ILE A 158 -22.73 24.11 5.75
CA ILE A 158 -22.98 24.78 7.04
C ILE A 158 -22.42 26.21 7.06
N ASN A 159 -21.40 26.51 6.23
CA ASN A 159 -20.77 27.83 6.06
C ASN A 159 -21.19 28.50 4.75
#